data_AF-A0A7W9YHV6-F1
#
_entry.id   AF-A0A7W9YHV6-F1
#
_cell.length_a   1.000
_cell.length_b   1.000
_cell.length_c   1.000
_cell.angle_alpha   90.00
_cell.angle_beta   90.00
_cell.angle_gamma   90.00
#
_symmetry.space_group_name_H-M   'P 1'
#
loop_
_entity.id
_entity.type
_entity.pdbx_description
1 polymer ?
#
loop_
_entity_poly.entity_id
_entity_poly.type
_entity_poly.pdbx_seq_one_letter_code
_entity_poly.pdbx_strand_id
1 'polypeptide(L)'
;MADAQHDEAHEDHGNTLAAWFLTLSWIVVWTIAGVAIIVADGKVVLWTVIALVASVIFAVIAGVMKKAGMGRTEPRPTPQTREEWEAERAAATTDGKAEDTKGDEEGDKEPATAAAK
;
A
#
# COMPACT_ATOMS: atom_id res chain seq x y z
N MET A 1 -19.95 12.55 19.19
CA MET A 1 -18.64 12.50 19.90
C MET A 1 -18.08 11.07 19.94
N ALA A 2 -18.55 10.16 19.07
CA ALA A 2 -18.14 8.75 19.05
C ALA A 2 -17.51 8.37 17.70
N ASP A 3 -17.09 9.38 16.93
CA ASP A 3 -16.83 9.25 15.49
C ASP A 3 -15.32 9.35 15.17
N ALA A 4 -14.48 9.60 16.18
CA ALA A 4 -13.03 9.79 16.01
C ALA A 4 -12.19 8.52 16.24
N GLN A 5 -12.73 7.49 16.90
CA GLN A 5 -11.93 6.31 17.30
C GLN A 5 -11.85 5.21 16.22
N HIS A 6 -12.64 5.30 15.16
CA HIS A 6 -12.69 4.25 14.14
C HIS A 6 -11.68 4.44 13.00
N ASP A 7 -11.19 5.66 12.77
CA ASP A 7 -10.27 5.96 11.66
C ASP A 7 -8.78 5.84 12.05
N GLU A 8 -8.44 6.12 13.32
CA GLU A 8 -7.05 6.08 13.79
C GLU A 8 -6.43 4.67 13.77
N ALA A 9 -7.24 3.61 13.87
CA ALA A 9 -6.77 2.22 13.90
C ALA A 9 -6.59 1.58 12.52
N HIS A 10 -7.20 2.14 11.46
CA HIS A 10 -7.23 1.53 10.12
C HIS A 10 -6.39 2.27 9.07
N GLU A 11 -5.95 3.51 9.34
CA GLU A 11 -5.16 4.30 8.38
C GLU A 11 -3.66 3.91 8.30
N ASP A 12 -3.21 3.00 9.18
CA ASP A 12 -1.82 2.54 9.28
C ASP A 12 -1.60 1.08 8.84
N HIS A 13 -2.30 0.61 7.80
CA HIS A 13 -1.72 -0.44 6.93
C HIS A 13 -0.60 0.18 6.08
N GLY A 14 0.40 0.78 6.74
CA GLY A 14 1.52 1.42 6.08
C GLY A 14 2.26 0.39 5.24
N ASN A 15 2.50 0.72 3.97
CA ASN A 15 3.39 0.00 3.04
C ASN A 15 4.83 0.00 3.57
N THR A 16 5.04 -0.65 4.70
CA THR A 16 6.26 -0.68 5.50
C THR A 16 6.74 -2.12 5.55
N LEU A 17 8.05 -2.31 5.69
CA LEU A 17 8.63 -3.65 5.76
C LEU A 17 8.10 -4.42 6.96
N ALA A 18 7.91 -3.77 8.12
CA ALA A 18 7.34 -4.39 9.30
C ALA A 18 5.90 -4.89 9.08
N ALA A 19 5.06 -4.11 8.38
CA ALA A 19 3.69 -4.52 8.06
C ALA A 19 3.66 -5.68 7.05
N TRP A 20 4.43 -5.60 5.97
CA TRP A 20 4.50 -6.66 4.97
C TRP A 20 5.07 -7.96 5.53
N PHE A 21 6.07 -7.87 6.41
CA PHE A 21 6.60 -9.03 7.11
C PHE A 21 5.49 -9.75 7.88
N LEU A 22 4.68 -9.03 8.67
CA LEU A 22 3.60 -9.63 9.43
C LEU A 22 2.55 -10.27 8.52
N THR A 23 2.13 -9.57 7.47
CA THR A 23 1.13 -10.08 6.52
C THR A 23 1.63 -11.34 5.81
N LEU A 24 2.84 -11.32 5.25
CA LEU A 24 3.39 -12.46 4.50
C LEU A 24 3.67 -13.65 5.42
N SER A 25 4.23 -13.42 6.61
CA SER A 25 4.45 -14.50 7.58
C SER A 25 3.14 -15.17 7.99
N TRP A 26 2.07 -14.41 8.17
CA TRP A 26 0.76 -14.98 8.44
C TRP A 26 0.23 -15.85 7.31
N ILE A 27 0.28 -15.35 6.07
CA ILE A 27 -0.13 -16.11 4.88
C ILE A 27 0.64 -17.43 4.83
N VAL A 28 1.96 -17.39 5.00
CA VAL A 28 2.82 -18.59 4.96
C VAL A 28 2.44 -19.58 6.07
N VAL A 29 2.31 -19.11 7.32
CA VAL A 29 1.97 -19.97 8.46
C VAL A 29 0.62 -20.66 8.28
N TRP A 30 -0.40 -19.91 7.89
CA TRP A 30 -1.74 -20.48 7.72
C TRP A 30 -1.85 -21.34 6.48
N THR A 31 -1.08 -21.06 5.43
CA THR A 31 -0.96 -21.95 4.27
C THR A 31 -0.33 -23.28 4.68
N ILE A 32 0.79 -23.26 5.41
CA ILE A 32 1.44 -24.48 5.91
C ILE A 32 0.49 -25.26 6.82
N ALA A 33 -0.19 -24.59 7.76
CA ALA A 33 -1.13 -25.22 8.66
C ALA A 33 -2.32 -25.85 7.90
N GLY A 34 -2.90 -25.13 6.93
CA GLY A 34 -3.97 -25.64 6.09
C GLY A 34 -3.56 -26.88 5.30
N VAL A 35 -2.39 -26.83 4.65
CA VAL A 35 -1.83 -27.99 3.93
C VAL A 35 -1.58 -29.16 4.87
N ALA A 36 -0.99 -28.91 6.04
CA ALA A 36 -0.71 -29.95 7.02
C ALA A 36 -1.99 -30.57 7.60
N ILE A 37 -3.06 -29.80 7.76
CA ILE A 37 -4.38 -30.33 8.15
C ILE A 37 -4.93 -31.26 7.07
N ILE A 38 -4.85 -30.87 5.79
CA ILE A 38 -5.38 -31.65 4.67
C ILE A 38 -4.57 -32.95 4.47
N VAL A 39 -3.25 -32.89 4.61
CA VAL A 39 -2.35 -33.99 4.23
C VAL A 39 -1.93 -34.88 5.41
N ALA A 40 -1.89 -34.36 6.65
CA ALA A 40 -1.36 -35.07 7.82
C ALA A 40 -2.46 -35.44 8.85
N ASP A 41 -3.42 -36.24 8.41
CA ASP A 41 -4.48 -36.87 9.22
C ASP A 41 -5.49 -35.90 9.89
N GLY A 42 -5.68 -34.69 9.37
CA GLY A 42 -6.78 -33.83 9.84
C GLY A 42 -6.66 -33.39 11.31
N LYS A 43 -5.45 -33.34 11.88
CA LYS A 43 -5.22 -32.88 13.27
C LYS A 43 -5.42 -31.37 13.41
N VAL A 44 -6.65 -30.91 13.21
CA VAL A 44 -7.02 -29.49 13.14
C VAL A 44 -6.52 -28.73 14.36
N VAL A 45 -6.90 -29.19 15.56
CA VAL A 45 -6.56 -28.50 16.82
C VAL A 45 -5.05 -28.31 16.98
N LEU A 46 -4.25 -29.34 16.70
CA LEU A 46 -2.79 -29.28 16.83
C LEU A 46 -2.19 -28.23 15.89
N TRP A 47 -2.52 -28.30 14.60
CA TRP A 47 -1.97 -27.40 13.59
C TRP A 47 -2.46 -25.96 13.76
N THR A 48 -3.71 -25.77 14.19
CA THR A 48 -4.25 -24.45 14.54
C THR A 48 -3.52 -23.85 15.74
N VAL A 49 -3.25 -24.62 16.80
CA VAL A 49 -2.50 -24.14 17.97
C VAL A 49 -1.07 -23.75 17.57
N ILE A 50 -0.39 -24.56 16.77
CA ILE A 50 0.95 -24.25 16.25
C ILE A 50 0.92 -22.95 15.43
N ALA A 51 -0.05 -22.79 14.53
CA ALA A 51 -0.19 -21.60 13.70
C ALA A 51 -0.45 -20.34 14.55
N LEU A 52 -1.28 -20.44 15.58
CA LEU A 52 -1.55 -19.33 16.50
C LEU A 52 -0.31 -18.92 17.31
N VAL A 53 0.44 -19.89 17.85
CA VAL A 53 1.68 -19.58 18.58
C VAL A 53 2.70 -18.91 17.64
N ALA A 54 2.88 -19.44 16.43
CA ALA A 54 3.75 -18.82 15.43
C ALA A 54 3.29 -17.39 15.06
N SER A 55 1.98 -17.19 14.92
CA SER A 55 1.38 -15.87 14.64
C SER A 55 1.74 -14.83 15.70
N VAL A 56 1.64 -15.21 16.99
CA VAL A 56 2.01 -14.33 18.10
C VAL A 56 3.50 -13.98 18.05
N ILE A 57 4.36 -14.96 17.78
CA ILE A 57 5.80 -14.72 17.63
C ILE A 57 6.09 -13.74 16.50
N PHE A 58 5.47 -13.91 15.33
CA PHE A 58 5.65 -13.00 14.20
C PHE A 58 5.11 -11.59 14.48
N ALA A 59 4.00 -11.46 15.22
CA ALA A 59 3.50 -10.17 15.66
C ALA A 59 4.48 -9.44 16.58
N VAL A 60 5.12 -10.16 17.51
CA VAL A 60 6.17 -9.59 18.37
C VAL A 60 7.36 -9.13 17.54
N ILE A 61 7.84 -9.95 16.59
CA ILE A 61 8.94 -9.59 15.70
C ILE A 61 8.60 -8.33 14.88
N ALA A 62 7.41 -8.27 14.28
CA ALA A 62 6.95 -7.10 13.53
C ALA A 62 6.91 -5.83 14.41
N GLY A 63 6.48 -5.97 15.67
CA GLY A 63 6.52 -4.88 16.65
C GLY A 63 7.95 -4.40 16.95
N VAL A 64 8.91 -5.32 17.07
CA VAL A 64 10.34 -4.98 17.21
C VAL A 64 10.88 -4.30 15.95
N MET A 65 10.50 -4.79 14.77
CA MET A 65 10.89 -4.17 13.49
C MET A 65 10.37 -2.73 13.38
N LYS A 66 9.12 -2.48 13.80
CA LYS A 66 8.56 -1.12 13.87
C LYS A 66 9.40 -0.22 14.80
N LYS A 67 9.80 -0.72 15.97
CA LYS A 67 10.68 0.01 16.91
C LYS A 67 12.09 0.25 16.36
N ALA A 68 12.59 -0.63 15.49
CA ALA A 68 13.88 -0.49 14.82
C ALA A 68 13.85 0.46 13.61
N GLY A 69 12.75 1.16 13.36
CA GLY A 69 12.62 2.12 12.25
C GLY A 69 12.22 1.49 10.90
N MET A 70 11.87 0.19 10.87
CA MET A 70 11.32 -0.46 9.67
C MET A 70 9.79 -0.26 9.52
N GLY A 71 9.20 0.54 10.42
CA GLY A 71 7.85 1.08 10.29
C GLY A 71 7.87 2.53 9.81
N ARG A 72 6.69 3.14 9.71
CA ARG A 72 6.55 4.54 9.35
C ARG A 72 6.80 5.41 10.58
N THR A 73 7.69 6.39 10.45
CA THR A 73 8.13 7.27 11.55
C THR A 73 7.26 8.53 11.67
N GLU A 74 6.74 9.05 10.56
CA GLU A 74 5.94 10.28 10.54
C GLU A 74 4.46 10.00 10.22
N PRO A 75 3.50 10.72 10.84
CA PRO A 75 2.09 10.71 10.43
C PRO A 75 1.98 10.99 8.93
N ARG A 76 1.07 10.29 8.23
CA ARG A 76 0.82 10.65 6.82
C ARG A 76 0.22 12.05 6.78
N PRO A 77 0.56 12.85 5.76
CA PRO A 77 -0.22 14.05 5.47
C PRO A 77 -1.69 13.67 5.39
N THR A 78 -2.54 14.39 6.10
CA THR A 78 -3.99 14.23 5.97
C THR A 78 -4.36 14.48 4.52
N PRO A 79 -5.21 13.63 3.91
CA PRO A 79 -5.70 13.88 2.57
C PRO A 79 -6.25 15.30 2.48
N GLN A 80 -5.83 16.05 1.45
CA GLN A 80 -6.31 17.40 1.23
C GLN A 80 -7.83 17.42 1.15
N THR A 81 -8.42 18.48 1.68
CA THR A 81 -9.86 18.69 1.58
C THR A 81 -10.26 18.95 0.13
N ARG A 82 -11.56 18.76 -0.17
CA ARG A 82 -12.09 19.03 -1.51
C ARG A 82 -11.83 20.48 -1.94
N GLU A 83 -11.97 21.42 -1.02
CA GLU A 83 -11.76 22.85 -1.27
C GLU A 83 -10.29 23.16 -1.58
N GLU A 84 -9.36 22.53 -0.86
CA GLU A 84 -7.92 22.64 -1.13
C GLU A 84 -7.55 22.02 -2.49
N TRP A 85 -8.14 20.88 -2.85
CA TRP A 85 -7.96 20.26 -4.17
C TRP A 85 -8.50 21.11 -5.32
N GLU A 86 -9.66 21.73 -5.14
CA GLU A 86 -10.24 22.62 -6.13
C GLU A 86 -9.41 23.91 -6.28
N ALA A 87 -8.88 24.47 -5.18
CA ALA A 87 -8.01 25.64 -5.20
C ALA A 87 -6.67 25.37 -5.90
N GLU A 88 -6.02 24.23 -5.64
CA GLU A 88 -4.78 23.83 -6.32
C GLU A 88 -4.97 23.65 -7.83
N ARG A 89 -6.08 23.03 -8.26
CA ARG A 89 -6.39 22.88 -9.69
C ARG A 89 -6.65 24.22 -10.37
N ALA A 90 -7.36 25.14 -9.71
CA ALA A 90 -7.60 26.48 -10.25
C ALA A 90 -6.28 27.26 -10.42
N ALA A 91 -5.38 27.17 -9.43
CA ALA A 91 -4.05 27.79 -9.51
C ALA A 91 -3.17 27.18 -10.62
N ALA A 92 -3.19 25.85 -10.79
CA ALA A 92 -2.44 25.18 -11.86
C ALA A 92 -2.89 25.58 -13.28
N THR A 93 -4.16 25.95 -13.47
CA THR A 93 -4.66 26.45 -14.77
C THR A 93 -4.30 27.89 -15.08
N THR A 94 -3.88 28.69 -14.08
CA THR A 94 -3.51 30.09 -14.29
C THR A 94 -2.04 30.25 -14.68
N ASP A 95 -1.15 29.38 -14.19
CA ASP A 95 0.28 29.41 -14.54
C ASP A 95 0.60 28.77 -15.91
N GLY A 96 -0.25 27.87 -16.42
CA GLY A 96 -0.07 27.21 -17.72
C GLY A 96 -0.41 28.07 -18.95
N LYS A 97 -0.88 29.32 -18.78
CA LYS A 97 -1.31 30.18 -19.91
C LYS A 97 -0.21 31.10 -20.45
N ALA A 98 0.99 31.08 -19.88
CA ALA A 98 2.07 31.98 -20.29
C ALA A 98 3.06 31.39 -21.32
N GLU A 99 3.02 30.09 -21.64
CA GLU A 99 4.06 29.43 -22.45
C GLU A 99 3.61 28.91 -23.83
N ASP A 100 2.35 29.11 -24.26
CA ASP A 100 1.87 28.62 -25.56
C ASP A 100 1.66 29.74 -26.58
N THR A 101 2.67 30.60 -26.78
CA THR A 101 2.71 31.50 -27.95
C THR A 101 4.15 31.81 -28.36
N LYS A 102 4.90 30.79 -28.81
CA LYS A 102 6.04 31.07 -29.71
C LYS A 102 6.44 29.88 -30.59
N GLY A 103 5.81 29.82 -31.76
CA GLY A 103 6.49 29.49 -33.01
C GLY A 103 6.45 28.05 -33.49
N ASP A 104 5.31 27.65 -34.07
CA ASP A 104 5.27 26.56 -35.05
C ASP A 104 5.02 27.17 -36.44
N GLU A 105 6.09 27.63 -37.09
CA GLU A 105 6.17 27.67 -38.54
C GLU A 105 7.22 26.65 -38.99
N GLU A 106 6.82 25.85 -39.99
CA GLU A 106 7.65 25.14 -40.95
C GLU A 106 8.10 23.70 -40.59
N GLY A 107 7.45 22.71 -41.22
CA GLY A 107 7.99 21.36 -41.29
C GLY A 107 7.04 20.23 -41.65
N ASP A 108 6.23 20.41 -42.69
CA ASP A 108 5.46 19.34 -43.35
C ASP A 108 6.33 18.09 -43.61
N LYS A 109 6.02 16.95 -42.98
CA LYS A 109 6.06 15.57 -43.54
C LYS A 109 5.19 14.61 -42.72
N GLU A 110 4.13 14.12 -43.38
CA GLU A 110 3.18 13.10 -42.95
C GLU A 110 3.78 11.76 -42.45
N PRO A 111 2.99 10.95 -41.70
CA PRO A 111 3.42 9.70 -41.07
C PRO A 111 3.28 8.48 -42.01
N ALA A 112 4.34 7.68 -42.13
CA ALA A 112 4.28 6.37 -42.79
C ALA A 112 4.11 5.24 -41.76
N THR A 113 3.05 4.48 -41.98
CA THR A 113 2.53 3.33 -41.24
C THR A 113 3.37 2.05 -41.40
N ALA A 114 3.10 1.09 -40.50
CA ALA A 114 3.24 -0.36 -40.63
C ALA A 114 4.64 -1.00 -40.53
N ALA A 115 4.82 -1.92 -39.58
CA ALA A 115 4.53 -3.33 -39.82
C ALA A 115 4.82 -4.19 -38.57
N ALA A 116 3.80 -4.95 -38.17
CA ALA A 116 3.95 -6.11 -37.30
C ALA A 116 4.68 -7.25 -38.05
N LYS A 117 5.54 -7.97 -37.33
CA LYS A 117 5.71 -9.42 -37.44
C LYS A 117 6.34 -9.97 -36.18
#